data_AF-E9J7F7-F1
#
_entry.id   AF-E9J7F7-F1
#
_cell.length_a   1.000
_cell.length_b   1.000
_cell.length_c   1.000
_cell.angle_alpha   90.00
_cell.angle_beta   90.00
_cell.angle_gamma   90.00
#
_symmetry.space_group_name_H-M   'P 1'
#
loop_
_entity.id
_entity.type
_entity.pdbx_description
1 polymer ?
#
loop_
_entity_poly.entity_id
_entity_poly.type
_entity_poly.pdbx_seq_one_letter_code
_entity_poly.pdbx_strand_id
1 'polypeptide(L)'
;MWTDKSRAMLLHLYKKYNNDFNSNCIKKDDVWNKIAYNMKNEGYNFAALQCKEKMKYMKEKYFKKIDNMGPKSTGAAPLKCDNFEELDDLFGNKPNVTPVAIASSSRDDNISEVTQKDLTINIKENEKKERRKRGSTVTFDDLKVMLKEKEEAKKSRHEEKQELLRQSISSYKRTMEKLLDKL
;
A
#
# COMPACT_ATOMS: atom_id res chain seq x y z
N MET A 1 31.36 13.71 5.02
CA MET A 1 30.17 14.34 5.66
C MET A 1 29.26 14.87 4.55
N TRP A 2 27.93 14.80 4.70
CA TRP A 2 26.99 15.30 3.67
C TRP A 2 26.77 16.80 3.83
N THR A 3 27.27 17.60 2.89
CA THR A 3 27.06 19.06 2.86
C THR A 3 25.78 19.40 2.08
N ASP A 4 25.32 20.63 2.19
CA ASP A 4 24.09 21.08 1.50
C ASP A 4 24.26 20.95 -0.02
N LYS A 5 25.43 21.35 -0.54
CA LYS A 5 25.82 21.17 -1.95
C LYS A 5 25.81 19.69 -2.37
N SER A 6 26.34 18.79 -1.55
CA SER A 6 26.38 17.36 -1.90
C SER A 6 25.00 16.71 -1.88
N ARG A 7 24.09 17.18 -1.02
CA ARG A 7 22.68 16.72 -1.02
C ARG A 7 21.90 17.24 -2.22
N ALA A 8 22.07 18.52 -2.58
CA ALA A 8 21.49 19.10 -3.78
C ALA A 8 21.99 18.37 -5.05
N MET A 9 23.29 18.05 -5.11
CA MET A 9 23.84 17.29 -6.24
C MET A 9 23.25 15.88 -6.34
N LEU A 10 23.06 15.19 -5.20
CA LEU A 10 22.39 13.89 -5.18
C LEU A 10 20.94 13.99 -5.69
N LEU A 11 20.19 15.03 -5.31
CA LEU A 11 18.83 15.27 -5.80
C LEU A 11 18.80 15.54 -7.30
N HIS A 12 19.72 16.38 -7.79
CA HIS A 12 19.85 16.68 -9.21
C HIS A 12 20.12 15.41 -10.04
N LEU A 13 21.09 14.59 -9.63
CA LEU A 13 21.38 13.32 -10.29
C LEU A 13 20.20 12.35 -10.20
N TYR A 14 19.51 12.29 -9.06
CA TYR A 14 18.33 11.46 -8.91
C TYR A 14 17.21 11.87 -9.88
N LYS A 15 16.97 13.18 -10.04
CA LYS A 15 16.02 13.72 -11.03
C LYS A 15 16.41 13.33 -12.45
N LYS A 16 17.69 13.46 -12.80
CA LYS A 16 18.23 13.08 -14.12
C LYS A 16 18.02 11.60 -14.43
N TYR A 17 18.27 10.70 -13.48
CA TYR A 17 18.12 9.26 -13.64
C TYR A 17 16.72 8.72 -13.27
N ASN A 18 15.73 9.60 -13.05
CA ASN A 18 14.37 9.18 -12.67
C ASN A 18 13.70 8.28 -13.73
N ASN A 19 13.97 8.50 -15.02
CA ASN A 19 13.47 7.66 -16.10
C ASN A 19 14.10 6.25 -16.08
N ASP A 20 15.40 6.16 -15.79
CA ASP A 20 16.09 4.88 -15.64
C ASP A 20 15.54 4.08 -14.45
N PHE A 21 15.12 4.75 -13.38
CA PHE A 21 14.47 4.10 -12.23
C PHE A 21 13.08 3.54 -12.55
N ASN A 22 12.36 4.14 -13.51
CA ASN A 22 11.04 3.70 -13.94
C ASN A 22 11.10 2.67 -15.09
N SER A 23 12.26 2.55 -15.75
CA SER A 23 12.48 1.61 -16.86
C SER A 23 12.62 0.19 -16.32
N ASN A 24 11.91 -0.78 -16.91
CA ASN A 24 12.02 -2.20 -16.54
C ASN A 24 13.32 -2.88 -17.03
N CYS A 25 14.03 -2.25 -17.97
CA CYS A 25 15.23 -2.83 -18.58
C CYS A 25 16.50 -2.68 -17.72
N ILE A 26 16.54 -1.73 -16.78
CA ILE A 26 17.75 -1.40 -16.02
C ILE A 26 17.56 -1.82 -14.56
N LYS A 27 18.56 -2.53 -14.00
CA LYS A 27 18.54 -2.84 -12.57
C LYS A 27 18.74 -1.56 -11.77
N LYS A 28 17.94 -1.36 -10.73
CA LYS A 28 18.01 -0.17 -9.88
C LYS A 28 19.39 0.03 -9.24
N ASP A 29 20.08 -1.06 -8.92
CA ASP A 29 21.43 -0.99 -8.35
C ASP A 29 22.47 -0.44 -9.34
N ASP A 30 22.31 -0.71 -10.65
CA ASP A 30 23.17 -0.13 -11.70
C ASP A 30 22.94 1.38 -11.82
N VAL A 31 21.71 1.85 -11.65
CA VAL A 31 21.39 3.28 -11.61
C VAL A 31 22.07 3.95 -10.41
N TRP A 32 22.06 3.31 -9.24
CA TRP A 32 22.77 3.82 -8.06
C TRP A 32 24.29 3.86 -8.26
N ASN A 33 24.86 2.87 -8.94
CA ASN A 33 26.28 2.86 -9.30
C ASN A 33 26.62 4.02 -10.25
N LYS A 34 25.79 4.30 -11.25
CA LYS A 34 25.92 5.48 -12.12
C LYS A 34 25.86 6.78 -11.32
N ILE A 35 24.93 6.91 -10.38
CA ILE A 35 24.80 8.10 -9.52
C ILE A 35 26.08 8.28 -8.67
N ALA A 36 26.58 7.22 -8.05
CA ALA A 36 27.80 7.28 -7.25
C ALA A 36 29.03 7.68 -8.09
N TYR A 37 29.14 7.16 -9.31
CA TYR A 37 30.20 7.55 -10.24
C TYR A 37 30.13 9.04 -10.59
N ASN A 38 28.95 9.56 -10.93
CA ASN A 38 28.80 11.00 -11.21
C ASN A 38 29.10 11.87 -9.98
N MET A 39 28.65 11.45 -8.79
CA MET A 39 29.01 12.15 -7.55
C MET A 39 30.52 12.20 -7.31
N LYS A 40 31.23 11.12 -7.61
CA LYS A 40 32.69 11.07 -7.53
C LYS A 40 33.35 12.04 -8.50
N ASN A 41 32.82 12.16 -9.72
CA ASN A 41 33.34 13.11 -10.71
C ASN A 41 33.18 14.57 -10.28
N GLU A 42 32.14 14.88 -9.50
CA GLU A 42 31.93 16.20 -8.88
C GLU A 42 32.80 16.44 -7.63
N GLY A 43 33.69 15.50 -7.30
CA GLY A 43 34.58 15.59 -6.14
C GLY A 43 33.97 15.05 -4.83
N TYR A 44 32.78 14.44 -4.88
CA TYR A 44 32.15 13.83 -3.72
C TYR A 44 32.36 12.30 -3.69
N ASN A 45 33.25 11.84 -2.83
CA ASN A 45 33.53 10.42 -2.65
C ASN A 45 32.46 9.71 -1.81
N PHE A 46 31.38 9.27 -2.46
CA PHE A 46 30.32 8.46 -1.83
C PHE A 46 30.10 7.15 -2.59
N ALA A 47 29.91 6.05 -1.87
CA ALA A 47 29.52 4.77 -2.44
C ALA A 47 28.03 4.76 -2.84
N ALA A 48 27.66 3.89 -3.78
CA ALA A 48 26.28 3.71 -4.23
C ALA A 48 25.30 3.43 -3.08
N LEU A 49 25.72 2.58 -2.12
CA LEU A 49 24.92 2.28 -0.93
C LEU A 49 24.67 3.53 -0.06
N GLN A 50 25.68 4.39 0.10
CA GLN A 50 25.54 5.63 0.87
C GLN A 50 24.57 6.60 0.17
N CYS A 51 24.64 6.70 -1.16
CA CYS A 51 23.72 7.53 -1.94
C CYS A 51 22.27 7.03 -1.81
N LYS A 52 22.08 5.71 -1.88
CA LYS A 52 20.77 5.06 -1.73
C LYS A 52 20.16 5.29 -0.36
N GLU A 53 20.91 5.03 0.71
CA GLU A 53 20.44 5.25 2.09
C GLU A 53 20.18 6.73 2.35
N LYS A 54 21.03 7.63 1.84
CA LYS A 54 20.81 9.07 2.00
C LYS A 54 19.54 9.55 1.30
N MET A 55 19.31 9.11 0.07
CA MET A 55 18.08 9.44 -0.66
C MET A 55 16.85 8.87 0.05
N LYS A 56 16.93 7.64 0.55
CA LYS A 56 15.85 7.02 1.34
C LYS A 56 15.51 7.87 2.57
N TYR A 57 16.51 8.28 3.35
CA TYR A 57 16.32 9.16 4.51
C TYR A 57 15.66 10.49 4.13
N MET A 58 16.10 11.12 3.02
CA MET A 58 15.53 12.38 2.54
C MET A 58 14.05 12.23 2.14
N LYS A 59 13.70 11.14 1.45
CA LYS A 59 12.30 10.83 1.12
C LYS A 59 11.45 10.59 2.34
N GLU A 60 11.92 9.79 3.30
CA GLU A 60 11.19 9.54 4.55
C GLU A 60 10.93 10.83 5.33
N LYS A 61 11.92 11.72 5.41
CA LYS A 61 11.78 13.04 6.07
C LYS A 61 10.73 13.90 5.36
N TYR A 62 10.73 13.90 4.02
CA TYR A 62 9.72 14.59 3.21
C TYR A 62 8.32 14.03 3.43
N PHE A 63 8.12 12.71 3.31
CA PHE A 63 6.80 12.11 3.50
C PHE A 63 6.27 12.28 4.92
N LYS A 64 7.12 12.20 5.94
CA LYS A 64 6.72 12.50 7.33
C LYS A 64 6.24 13.95 7.50
N LYS A 65 6.87 14.90 6.79
CA LYS A 65 6.42 16.30 6.81
C LYS A 65 5.07 16.46 6.11
N ILE A 66 4.89 15.85 4.94
CA ILE A 66 3.62 15.88 4.20
C ILE A 66 2.49 15.24 5.00
N ASP A 67 2.74 14.10 5.64
CA ASP A 67 1.76 13.41 6.50
C ASP A 67 1.36 14.27 7.71
N ASN A 68 2.32 14.93 8.35
CA ASN A 68 2.04 15.87 9.44
C ASN A 68 1.30 17.14 8.99
N MET A 69 1.43 17.54 7.72
CA MET A 69 0.68 18.68 7.17
C MET A 69 -0.68 18.30 6.58
N GLY A 70 -0.96 17.00 6.43
CA GLY A 70 -2.17 16.50 5.79
C GLY A 70 -3.45 16.65 6.64
N PRO A 71 -4.63 16.30 6.07
CA PRO A 71 -5.91 16.40 6.77
C PRO A 71 -6.04 15.47 7.99
N LYS A 72 -5.12 14.50 8.15
CA LYS A 72 -5.01 13.62 9.32
C LYS A 72 -4.02 14.15 10.37
N SER A 73 -3.57 15.39 10.24
CA SER A 73 -2.61 15.99 11.16
C SER A 73 -3.15 16.00 12.59
N THR A 74 -2.39 15.43 13.53
CA THR A 74 -2.73 15.38 14.96
C THR A 74 -2.32 16.66 15.70
N GLY A 75 -2.15 17.79 15.01
CA GLY A 75 -1.72 19.05 15.62
C GLY A 75 -0.26 19.05 16.11
N ALA A 76 0.58 18.17 15.56
CA ALA A 76 2.00 18.11 15.93
C ALA A 76 2.77 19.31 15.34
N ALA A 77 3.84 19.73 16.03
CA ALA A 77 4.66 20.87 15.60
C ALA A 77 5.20 20.69 14.17
N PRO A 78 5.28 21.76 13.36
CA PRO A 78 5.75 21.67 11.98
C PRO A 78 7.15 21.05 11.88
N LEU A 79 7.30 19.99 11.07
CA LEU A 79 8.60 19.37 10.83
C LEU A 79 9.43 20.25 9.88
N LYS A 80 10.64 20.64 10.33
CA LYS A 80 11.63 21.30 9.47
C LYS A 80 12.32 20.26 8.57
N CYS A 81 12.06 20.33 7.27
CA CYS A 81 12.73 19.50 6.26
C CYS A 81 13.65 20.37 5.41
N ASP A 82 14.96 20.12 5.51
CA ASP A 82 15.97 20.73 4.66
C ASP A 82 15.82 20.14 3.24
N ASN A 83 15.96 20.98 2.21
CA ASN A 83 15.72 20.66 0.79
C ASN A 83 14.26 20.26 0.48
N PHE A 84 13.29 20.83 1.19
CA PHE A 84 11.87 20.52 0.97
C PHE A 84 11.40 20.87 -0.44
N GLU A 85 11.72 22.06 -0.96
CA GLU A 85 11.26 22.53 -2.28
C GLU A 85 11.71 21.60 -3.41
N GLU A 86 12.99 21.19 -3.39
CA GLU A 86 13.53 20.25 -4.38
C GLU A 86 12.84 18.87 -4.32
N LEU A 87 12.51 18.41 -3.10
CA LEU A 87 11.81 17.14 -2.88
C LEU A 87 10.32 17.24 -3.28
N ASP A 88 9.70 18.38 -3.03
CA ASP A 88 8.30 18.66 -3.39
C ASP A 88 8.13 18.74 -4.90
N ASP A 89 9.05 19.37 -5.63
CA ASP A 89 9.07 19.35 -7.11
C ASP A 89 9.18 17.92 -7.68
N LEU A 90 9.95 17.05 -7.01
CA LEU A 90 10.16 15.66 -7.41
C LEU A 90 9.01 14.71 -7.06
N PHE A 91 8.37 14.90 -5.90
CA PHE A 91 7.43 13.94 -5.31
C PHE A 91 6.03 14.50 -5.07
N GLY A 92 5.85 15.82 -5.00
CA GLY A 92 4.57 16.49 -4.74
C GLY A 92 3.57 16.38 -5.89
N ASN A 93 4.04 16.33 -7.13
CA ASN A 93 3.19 16.18 -8.32
C ASN A 93 2.67 14.76 -8.58
N LYS A 94 3.12 13.76 -7.80
CA LYS A 94 2.59 12.40 -7.91
C LYS A 94 1.38 12.29 -6.99
N PRO A 95 0.20 11.85 -7.47
CA PRO A 95 -0.94 11.62 -6.59
C PRO A 95 -0.55 10.53 -5.58
N ASN A 96 -0.19 10.95 -4.38
CA ASN A 96 0.01 10.05 -3.25
C ASN A 96 -1.39 9.76 -2.72
N VAL A 97 -2.04 8.77 -3.33
CA VAL A 97 -3.48 8.51 -3.28
C VAL A 97 -4.01 8.49 -1.84
N THR A 98 -5.00 9.35 -1.54
CA THR A 98 -5.70 9.40 -0.25
C THR A 98 -7.23 9.39 -0.40
N PRO A 99 -7.88 8.22 -0.54
CA PRO A 99 -9.24 8.05 -0.08
C PRO A 99 -9.22 7.53 1.36
N VAL A 100 -9.82 8.27 2.28
CA VAL A 100 -9.91 7.87 3.70
C VAL A 100 -10.82 6.64 3.89
N ALA A 101 -11.79 6.45 2.98
CA ALA A 101 -12.47 5.18 2.71
C ALA A 101 -13.11 5.25 1.32
N ILE A 102 -13.16 4.14 0.58
CA ILE A 102 -14.09 3.95 -0.54
C ILE A 102 -15.14 2.95 -0.08
N ALA A 103 -16.34 3.42 0.22
CA ALA A 103 -17.48 2.56 0.52
C ALA A 103 -18.25 2.30 -0.78
N SER A 104 -18.19 1.08 -1.30
CA SER A 104 -19.13 0.60 -2.33
C SER A 104 -20.10 -0.35 -1.65
N SER A 105 -21.38 0.05 -1.58
CA SER A 105 -22.44 -0.67 -0.88
C SER A 105 -23.67 -0.92 -1.74
N SER A 106 -23.55 -0.92 -3.07
CA SER A 106 -24.67 -1.13 -3.97
C SER A 106 -24.33 -2.16 -5.05
N ARG A 107 -24.97 -3.32 -4.95
CA ARG A 107 -25.42 -4.02 -6.15
C ARG A 107 -26.60 -3.19 -6.66
N ASP A 108 -26.39 -2.34 -7.65
CA ASP A 108 -27.46 -1.92 -8.54
C ASP A 108 -26.87 -1.37 -9.84
N ASP A 109 -27.55 -1.74 -10.92
CA ASP A 109 -27.16 -1.57 -12.30
C ASP A 109 -27.33 -0.11 -12.81
N ASN A 110 -26.40 0.28 -13.69
CA ASN A 110 -26.47 1.31 -14.74
C ASN A 110 -26.32 2.84 -14.46
N ILE A 111 -25.12 3.34 -14.85
CA ILE A 111 -24.81 4.41 -15.85
C ILE A 111 -24.92 5.91 -15.38
N SER A 112 -23.89 6.77 -15.42
CA SER A 112 -23.09 7.18 -16.61
C SER A 112 -21.75 7.89 -16.30
N GLU A 113 -20.76 7.60 -17.15
CA GLU A 113 -19.67 8.44 -17.67
C GLU A 113 -18.80 9.29 -16.72
N VAL A 114 -17.66 8.73 -16.31
CA VAL A 114 -16.37 9.41 -16.47
C VAL A 114 -15.37 8.42 -17.06
N THR A 115 -14.76 8.83 -18.16
CA THR A 115 -13.97 8.07 -19.13
C THR A 115 -12.86 7.22 -18.48
N GLN A 116 -13.09 5.92 -18.38
CA GLN A 116 -12.07 4.92 -18.13
C GLN A 116 -11.28 4.67 -19.43
N LYS A 117 -10.04 5.17 -19.49
CA LYS A 117 -8.96 4.46 -20.20
C LYS A 117 -8.10 3.79 -19.14
N ASP A 118 -8.63 2.71 -18.59
CA ASP A 118 -7.85 1.73 -17.85
C ASP A 118 -7.07 0.85 -18.82
N LEU A 119 -5.83 0.53 -18.46
CA LEU A 119 -5.36 -0.84 -18.25
C LEU A 119 -3.83 -0.84 -18.23
N THR A 120 -3.24 -0.73 -17.04
CA THR A 120 -2.12 -1.62 -16.70
C THR A 120 -2.06 -1.84 -15.19
N ILE A 121 -2.59 -2.98 -14.76
CA ILE A 121 -2.40 -3.55 -13.44
C ILE A 121 -0.92 -3.96 -13.34
N ASN A 122 -0.18 -3.39 -12.39
CA ASN A 122 1.09 -3.97 -11.96
C ASN A 122 1.18 -3.91 -10.43
N ILE A 123 0.70 -5.00 -9.83
CA ILE A 123 0.81 -5.27 -8.40
C ILE A 123 2.30 -5.48 -8.09
N LYS A 124 2.90 -4.53 -7.36
CA LYS A 124 4.10 -4.77 -6.57
C LYS A 124 3.91 -4.19 -5.18
N GLU A 125 3.17 -4.92 -4.34
CA GLU A 125 3.34 -4.83 -2.90
C GLU A 125 4.71 -5.42 -2.54
N ASN A 126 5.53 -4.61 -1.89
CA ASN A 126 6.78 -5.05 -1.32
C ASN A 126 6.87 -4.47 0.09
N GLU A 127 6.16 -5.10 1.03
CA GLU A 127 6.39 -4.91 2.46
C GLU A 127 7.21 -6.08 3.01
N LYS A 128 8.45 -5.77 3.39
CA LYS A 128 9.27 -6.64 4.24
C LYS A 128 8.71 -6.61 5.65
N LYS A 129 8.16 -7.73 6.12
CA LYS A 129 8.08 -8.06 7.56
C LYS A 129 8.92 -9.30 7.84
N GLU A 130 9.85 -9.10 8.78
CA GLU A 130 10.59 -10.03 9.62
C GLU A 130 10.62 -11.52 9.23
N ARG A 131 11.80 -11.95 8.78
CA ARG A 131 12.15 -13.37 8.65
C ARG A 131 12.29 -14.01 10.03
N ARG A 132 11.20 -14.53 10.56
CA ARG A 132 11.26 -15.66 11.49
C ARG A 132 11.61 -16.90 10.67
N LYS A 133 12.75 -17.53 10.96
CA LYS A 133 13.05 -18.87 10.46
C LYS A 133 11.97 -19.81 11.00
N ARG A 134 11.02 -20.21 10.15
CA ARG A 134 10.16 -21.38 10.35
C ARG A 134 10.25 -22.19 9.07
N GLY A 135 10.95 -23.31 9.16
CA GLY A 135 10.86 -24.36 8.15
C GLY A 135 9.45 -24.92 8.17
N SER A 136 8.78 -24.83 7.04
CA SER A 136 7.93 -25.89 6.51
C SER A 136 7.65 -25.50 5.08
N THR A 137 8.16 -26.28 4.13
CA THR A 137 7.71 -26.25 2.75
C THR A 137 6.28 -26.78 2.74
N VAL A 138 5.32 -25.90 3.06
CA VAL A 138 3.89 -26.19 2.94
C VAL A 138 3.66 -26.47 1.46
N THR A 139 3.29 -27.70 1.15
CA THR A 139 3.11 -28.12 -0.23
C THR A 139 1.84 -27.50 -0.79
N PHE A 140 1.73 -27.46 -2.11
CA PHE A 140 0.54 -26.93 -2.78
C PHE A 140 -0.74 -27.69 -2.35
N ASP A 141 -0.61 -28.99 -2.08
CA ASP A 141 -1.70 -29.83 -1.61
C ASP A 141 -2.16 -29.44 -0.20
N ASP A 142 -1.23 -29.10 0.70
CA ASP A 142 -1.56 -28.61 2.05
C ASP A 142 -2.36 -27.29 2.01
N LEU A 143 -1.99 -26.38 1.11
CA LEU A 143 -2.74 -25.13 0.88
C LEU A 143 -4.16 -25.39 0.36
N LYS A 144 -4.31 -26.37 -0.54
CA LYS A 144 -5.61 -26.75 -1.10
C LYS A 144 -6.53 -27.34 -0.04
N VAL A 145 -6.00 -28.14 0.88
CA VAL A 145 -6.76 -28.69 2.02
C VAL A 145 -7.22 -27.57 2.95
N MET A 146 -6.32 -26.68 3.37
CA MET A 146 -6.68 -25.56 4.26
C MET A 146 -7.74 -24.62 3.67
N LEU A 147 -7.72 -24.39 2.36
CA LEU A 147 -8.73 -23.55 1.69
C LEU A 147 -10.11 -24.20 1.72
N LYS A 148 -10.18 -25.51 1.48
CA LYS A 148 -11.44 -26.27 1.56
C LYS A 148 -12.01 -26.29 2.98
N GLU A 149 -11.17 -26.59 3.98
CA GLU A 149 -11.58 -26.56 5.39
C GLU A 149 -12.13 -25.18 5.80
N LYS A 150 -11.48 -24.11 5.34
CA LYS A 150 -11.92 -22.73 5.62
C LYS A 150 -13.25 -22.40 4.95
N GLU A 151 -13.50 -22.91 3.75
CA GLU A 151 -14.75 -22.73 3.02
C GLU A 151 -15.89 -23.52 3.67
N GLU A 152 -15.64 -24.78 4.05
CA GLU A 152 -16.57 -25.64 4.77
C GLU A 152 -16.95 -25.06 6.14
N ALA A 153 -15.98 -24.54 6.89
CA ALA A 153 -16.23 -23.89 8.17
C ALA A 153 -17.09 -22.61 8.02
N LYS A 154 -16.94 -21.87 6.90
CA LYS A 154 -17.83 -20.73 6.61
C LYS A 154 -19.24 -21.21 6.28
N LYS A 155 -19.38 -22.27 5.49
CA LYS A 155 -20.67 -22.85 5.11
C LYS A 155 -21.41 -23.40 6.33
N SER A 156 -20.74 -24.16 7.19
CA SER A 156 -21.31 -24.70 8.43
C SER A 156 -21.82 -23.60 9.37
N ARG A 157 -21.03 -22.54 9.61
CA ARG A 157 -21.51 -21.37 10.40
C ARG A 157 -22.73 -20.69 9.77
N HIS A 158 -22.77 -20.62 8.44
CA HIS A 158 -23.91 -20.02 7.75
C HIS A 158 -25.17 -20.89 7.91
N GLU A 159 -25.02 -22.21 7.77
CA GLU A 159 -26.10 -23.18 7.91
C GLU A 159 -26.66 -23.23 9.33
N GLU A 160 -25.81 -23.23 10.36
CA GLU A 160 -26.24 -23.13 11.77
C GLU A 160 -27.08 -21.87 12.02
N LYS A 161 -26.64 -20.72 11.47
CA LYS A 161 -27.39 -19.47 11.59
C LYS A 161 -28.74 -19.54 10.86
N GLN A 162 -28.78 -20.16 9.68
CA GLN A 162 -30.04 -20.36 8.95
C GLN A 162 -30.99 -21.27 9.72
N GLU A 163 -30.49 -22.31 10.38
CA GLU A 163 -31.30 -23.24 11.14
C GLU A 163 -31.90 -22.59 12.39
N LEU A 164 -31.13 -21.77 13.11
CA LEU A 164 -31.67 -20.97 14.22
C LEU A 164 -32.80 -20.04 13.76
N LEU A 165 -32.65 -19.40 12.59
CA LEU A 165 -33.70 -18.58 12.00
C LEU A 165 -34.93 -19.43 11.65
N ARG A 166 -34.75 -20.60 11.05
CA ARG A 166 -35.86 -21.52 10.72
C ARG A 166 -36.60 -21.97 11.98
N GLN A 167 -35.89 -22.34 13.03
CA GLN A 167 -36.48 -22.74 14.31
C GLN A 167 -37.26 -21.58 14.94
N SER A 168 -36.71 -20.37 14.91
CA SER A 168 -37.41 -19.17 15.39
C SER A 168 -38.66 -18.88 14.57
N ILE A 169 -38.62 -19.00 13.25
CA ILE A 169 -39.79 -18.81 12.38
C ILE A 169 -40.86 -19.86 12.70
N SER A 170 -40.46 -21.12 12.90
CA SER A 170 -41.37 -22.22 13.26
C SER A 170 -42.05 -22.00 14.61
N SER A 171 -41.29 -21.57 15.63
CA SER A 171 -41.86 -21.27 16.95
C SER A 171 -42.86 -20.11 16.89
N TYR A 172 -42.53 -19.03 16.17
CA TYR A 172 -43.45 -17.91 15.95
C TYR A 172 -44.71 -18.32 15.17
N LYS A 173 -44.56 -19.14 14.13
CA LYS A 173 -45.69 -19.66 13.36
C LYS A 173 -46.65 -20.44 14.27
N ARG A 174 -46.11 -21.33 15.11
CA ARG A 174 -46.93 -22.12 16.06
C ARG A 174 -47.66 -21.24 17.08
N THR A 175 -47.03 -20.19 17.61
CA THR A 175 -47.71 -19.27 18.54
C THR A 175 -48.80 -18.48 17.83
N MET A 176 -48.56 -18.07 16.58
CA MET A 176 -49.53 -17.34 15.77
C MET A 176 -50.76 -18.19 15.45
N GLU A 177 -50.57 -19.45 15.06
CA GLU A 177 -51.67 -20.39 14.81
C GLU A 177 -52.58 -20.54 16.03
N LYS A 178 -51.99 -20.70 17.23
CA LYS A 178 -52.75 -20.76 18.49
C LYS A 178 -53.51 -19.48 18.86
N LEU A 179 -53.08 -18.33 18.35
CA LEU A 179 -53.78 -17.06 18.55
C LEU A 179 -54.94 -16.92 17.56
N LEU A 180 -54.76 -17.41 16.33
CA LEU A 180 -55.81 -17.45 15.33
C LEU A 180 -56.93 -18.43 15.69
N ASP A 181 -56.62 -19.58 16.29
CA ASP A 181 -57.61 -20.57 16.74
C ASP A 181 -58.48 -20.10 17.94
N LYS A 182 -58.12 -18.96 18.56
CA LYS A 182 -58.83 -18.38 19.71
C LYS A 182 -59.75 -17.20 19.33
N LEU A 183 -59.78 -16.83 18.05
CA LEU A 183 -60.70 -15.86 17.45
C LEU A 183 -61.89 -16.59 16.83
#